data_AF-U7HJ53-F1
#
_entry.id   AF-U7HJ53-F1
#
_cell.length_a   1.000
_cell.length_b   1.000
_cell.length_c   1.000
_cell.angle_alpha   90.00
_cell.angle_beta   90.00
_cell.angle_gamma   90.00
#
_symmetry.space_group_name_H-M   'P 1'
#
loop_
_entity.id
_entity.type
_entity.pdbx_description
1 polymer ?
#
loop_
_entity_poly.entity_id
_entity_poly.type
_entity_poly.pdbx_seq_one_letter_code
_entity_poly.pdbx_strand_id
1 'polypeptide(L)'
;MSYLNFKPVTSGERLFQHILKEVVGFESLDEARTLSYFKYGGRLEQFGEYFIGAYVFNLTGRCIKKARRIRDTVDLESRHQAELLKFFRTQLEMASFANERNLERLSILAFEAADNSGKKISRSTKKFVRGEKEVHDCYICGKRVVHNSDDLEVVLKYEHIWPSAYGGDSIEENLLPSCNKCNEKKDDMLLWQDGHVHSFILRPDPSEQEWKSIKRREKISKHRWRIFKLANDKEMSLKEAAIEIGPFNVDPSALYAVDEEDSVDFFNFDIRGL
;
A
#
# COMPACT_ATOMS: atom_id res chain seq x y z
N MET A 1 11.25 -5.06 9.29
CA MET A 1 10.65 -4.62 8.01
C MET A 1 9.16 -4.49 8.22
N SER A 2 8.60 -3.32 7.97
CA SER A 2 7.20 -2.97 8.26
C SER A 2 6.12 -3.72 7.42
N TYR A 3 6.45 -4.84 6.76
CA TYR A 3 5.56 -5.49 5.76
C TYR A 3 5.51 -7.03 5.83
N LEU A 4 6.26 -7.65 6.73
CA LEU A 4 6.45 -9.09 6.69
C LEU A 4 5.28 -9.83 7.33
N ASN A 5 4.77 -9.32 8.44
CA ASN A 5 4.00 -10.12 9.38
C ASN A 5 2.53 -9.71 9.49
N PHE A 6 2.07 -8.74 8.70
CA PHE A 6 0.64 -8.43 8.67
C PHE A 6 -0.17 -9.64 8.19
N LYS A 7 -1.45 -9.74 8.58
CA LYS A 7 -2.33 -10.83 8.15
C LYS A 7 -2.92 -10.52 6.77
N PRO A 8 -2.56 -11.25 5.70
CA PRO A 8 -3.10 -10.97 4.37
C PRO A 8 -4.55 -11.44 4.25
N VAL A 9 -5.44 -10.56 3.83
CA VAL A 9 -6.87 -10.83 3.60
C VAL A 9 -7.21 -10.85 2.10
N THR A 10 -6.54 -10.05 1.28
CA THR A 10 -6.76 -9.98 -0.18
C THR A 10 -5.83 -10.89 -0.97
N SER A 11 -6.20 -11.14 -2.23
CA SER A 11 -5.36 -11.91 -3.16
C SER A 11 -4.05 -11.17 -3.48
N GLY A 12 -4.11 -9.85 -3.61
CA GLY A 12 -2.95 -8.99 -3.81
C GLY A 12 -1.98 -8.99 -2.63
N GLU A 13 -2.50 -8.94 -1.40
CA GLU A 13 -1.68 -9.03 -0.18
C GLU A 13 -0.97 -10.38 -0.07
N ARG A 14 -1.67 -11.50 -0.36
CA ARG A 14 -1.06 -12.83 -0.36
C ARG A 14 0.06 -12.94 -1.40
N LEU A 15 -0.16 -12.41 -2.61
CA LEU A 15 0.86 -12.36 -3.65
C LEU A 15 2.07 -11.52 -3.22
N PHE A 16 1.84 -10.32 -2.69
CA PHE A 16 2.89 -9.42 -2.22
C PHE A 16 3.74 -10.08 -1.12
N GLN A 17 3.11 -10.71 -0.13
CA GLN A 17 3.82 -11.40 0.94
C GLN A 17 4.61 -12.61 0.45
N HIS A 18 4.07 -13.38 -0.50
CA HIS A 18 4.80 -14.49 -1.10
C HIS A 18 6.06 -14.01 -1.83
N ILE A 19 5.95 -12.93 -2.62
CA ILE A 19 7.12 -12.33 -3.27
C ILE A 19 8.13 -11.88 -2.21
N LEU A 20 7.69 -11.17 -1.18
CA LEU A 20 8.57 -10.64 -0.15
C LEU A 20 9.31 -11.75 0.63
N LYS A 21 8.59 -12.80 1.06
CA LYS A 21 9.14 -13.85 1.93
C LYS A 21 9.89 -14.94 1.18
N GLU A 22 9.37 -15.35 0.02
CA GLU A 22 9.77 -16.61 -0.65
C GLU A 22 10.54 -16.40 -1.95
N VAL A 23 10.52 -15.17 -2.50
CA VAL A 23 11.20 -14.83 -3.76
C VAL A 23 12.34 -13.85 -3.52
N VAL A 24 12.06 -12.76 -2.82
CA VAL A 24 13.09 -11.78 -2.41
C VAL A 24 13.81 -12.28 -1.16
N GLY A 25 13.07 -12.74 -0.17
CA GLY A 25 13.64 -13.27 1.05
C GLY A 25 14.18 -12.20 2.00
N PHE A 26 14.51 -12.63 3.21
CA PHE A 26 15.02 -11.75 4.27
C PHE A 26 16.44 -11.28 4.00
N GLU A 27 17.26 -12.12 3.38
CA GLU A 27 18.69 -11.86 3.12
C GLU A 27 18.88 -10.61 2.23
N SER A 28 18.01 -10.40 1.24
CA SER A 28 18.08 -9.21 0.38
C SER A 28 17.91 -7.90 1.14
N LEU A 29 17.23 -7.87 2.29
CA LEU A 29 17.15 -6.67 3.12
C LEU A 29 18.50 -6.39 3.80
N ASP A 30 19.14 -7.43 4.33
CA ASP A 30 20.42 -7.29 4.99
C ASP A 30 21.49 -6.89 3.97
N GLU A 31 21.45 -7.46 2.76
CA GLU A 31 22.27 -7.00 1.64
C GLU A 31 22.02 -5.52 1.31
N ALA A 32 20.75 -5.10 1.18
CA ALA A 32 20.42 -3.69 0.92
C ALA A 32 20.97 -2.76 2.01
N ARG A 33 20.95 -3.18 3.28
CA ARG A 33 21.52 -2.43 4.42
C ARG A 33 23.05 -2.37 4.40
N THR A 34 23.71 -3.31 3.74
CA THR A 34 25.19 -3.29 3.62
C THR A 34 25.70 -2.34 2.54
N LEU A 35 24.82 -1.83 1.67
CA LEU A 35 25.21 -0.92 0.61
C LEU A 35 25.87 0.34 1.16
N SER A 36 27.10 0.61 0.71
CA SER A 36 27.94 1.72 1.21
C SER A 36 27.27 3.09 1.07
N TYR A 37 26.41 3.26 0.07
CA TYR A 37 25.73 4.52 -0.21
C TYR A 37 24.68 4.90 0.84
N PHE A 38 24.14 3.94 1.60
CA PHE A 38 23.18 4.22 2.67
C PHE A 38 23.84 4.49 4.03
N LYS A 39 25.18 4.40 4.12
CA LYS A 39 25.92 4.63 5.38
C LYS A 39 25.92 6.08 5.84
N TYR A 40 25.55 7.01 4.96
CA TYR A 40 25.54 8.45 5.23
C TYR A 40 24.11 8.99 5.21
N GLY A 41 23.84 10.04 5.99
CA GLY A 41 22.54 10.73 6.00
C GLY A 41 21.52 10.21 7.02
N GLY A 42 21.87 9.25 7.88
CA GLY A 42 21.02 8.89 9.04
C GLY A 42 19.69 8.20 8.72
N ARG A 43 19.50 7.69 7.49
CA ARG A 43 18.26 7.06 7.01
C ARG A 43 18.44 5.62 6.51
N LEU A 44 19.47 4.92 6.99
CA LEU A 44 19.85 3.60 6.49
C LEU A 44 18.68 2.60 6.48
N GLU A 45 17.99 2.47 7.61
CA GLU A 45 16.89 1.51 7.74
C GLU A 45 15.70 1.90 6.85
N GLN A 46 15.36 3.19 6.84
CA GLN A 46 14.23 3.72 6.09
C GLN A 46 14.44 3.59 4.58
N PHE A 47 15.66 3.84 4.09
CA PHE A 47 15.97 3.62 2.67
C PHE A 47 16.00 2.14 2.31
N GLY A 48 16.57 1.27 3.16
CA GLY A 48 16.48 -0.17 2.94
C GLY A 48 15.03 -0.65 2.78
N GLU A 49 14.13 -0.22 3.69
CA GLU A 49 12.69 -0.53 3.59
C GLU A 49 12.04 0.11 2.36
N TYR A 50 12.40 1.34 2.01
CA TYR A 50 11.93 2.02 0.80
C TYR A 50 12.24 1.19 -0.45
N PHE A 51 13.51 0.82 -0.65
CA PHE A 51 13.97 0.11 -1.84
C PHE A 51 13.32 -1.27 -1.96
N ILE A 52 13.32 -2.06 -0.89
CA ILE A 52 12.71 -3.39 -0.91
C ILE A 52 11.20 -3.29 -1.16
N GLY A 53 10.49 -2.40 -0.46
CA GLY A 53 9.05 -2.25 -0.67
C GLY A 53 8.69 -1.77 -2.08
N ALA A 54 9.44 -0.80 -2.64
CA ALA A 54 9.25 -0.34 -4.01
C ALA A 54 9.53 -1.45 -5.04
N TYR A 55 10.58 -2.24 -4.82
CA TYR A 55 10.95 -3.37 -5.67
C TYR A 55 9.86 -4.46 -5.65
N VAL A 56 9.44 -4.91 -4.46
CA VAL A 56 8.40 -5.95 -4.32
C VAL A 56 7.08 -5.47 -4.91
N PHE A 57 6.70 -4.21 -4.67
CA PHE A 57 5.50 -3.63 -5.28
C PHE A 57 5.56 -3.67 -6.81
N ASN A 58 6.67 -3.25 -7.40
CA ASN A 58 6.86 -3.31 -8.84
C ASN A 58 6.70 -4.74 -9.37
N LEU A 59 7.30 -5.72 -8.70
CA LEU A 59 7.16 -7.13 -9.04
C LEU A 59 5.71 -7.61 -8.94
N THR A 60 5.00 -7.29 -7.86
CA THR A 60 3.57 -7.59 -7.70
C THR A 60 2.77 -7.06 -8.88
N GLY A 61 2.93 -5.78 -9.22
CA GLY A 61 2.25 -5.15 -10.36
C GLY A 61 2.57 -5.81 -11.70
N ARG A 62 3.85 -6.17 -11.95
CA ARG A 62 4.26 -6.87 -13.18
C ARG A 62 3.64 -8.26 -13.27
N CYS A 63 3.60 -9.01 -12.17
CA CYS A 63 2.99 -10.34 -12.11
C CYS A 63 1.50 -10.27 -12.45
N ILE A 64 0.75 -9.38 -11.79
CA ILE A 64 -0.69 -9.18 -12.00
C ILE A 64 -0.99 -8.79 -13.45
N LYS A 65 -0.28 -7.78 -13.98
CA LYS A 65 -0.49 -7.29 -15.35
C LYS A 65 -0.19 -8.37 -16.39
N LYS A 66 0.87 -9.17 -16.18
CA LYS A 66 1.19 -10.27 -17.09
C LYS A 66 0.17 -11.41 -17.00
N ALA A 67 -0.24 -11.80 -15.79
CA ALA A 67 -1.26 -12.83 -15.58
C ALA A 67 -2.58 -12.46 -16.28
N ARG A 68 -3.04 -11.21 -16.12
CA ARG A 68 -4.21 -10.69 -16.85
C ARG A 68 -4.03 -10.79 -18.35
N ARG A 69 -2.91 -10.27 -18.89
CA ARG A 69 -2.64 -10.34 -20.33
C ARG A 69 -2.66 -11.78 -20.85
N ILE A 70 -2.12 -12.75 -20.11
CA ILE A 70 -2.12 -14.15 -20.53
C ILE A 70 -3.55 -14.66 -20.66
N ARG A 71 -4.42 -14.37 -19.68
CA ARG A 71 -5.84 -14.75 -19.76
C ARG A 71 -6.56 -14.13 -20.94
N ASP A 72 -6.23 -12.88 -21.25
CA ASP A 72 -6.85 -12.15 -22.35
C ASP A 72 -6.35 -12.58 -23.75
N THR A 73 -5.17 -13.23 -23.84
CA THR A 73 -4.48 -13.44 -25.12
C THR A 73 -4.11 -14.89 -25.43
N VAL A 74 -4.23 -15.80 -24.48
CA VAL A 74 -3.91 -17.22 -24.66
C VAL A 74 -5.21 -18.03 -24.58
N ASP A 75 -5.63 -18.61 -25.70
CA ASP A 75 -6.94 -19.28 -25.80
C ASP A 75 -7.07 -20.52 -24.92
N LEU A 76 -5.99 -21.31 -24.80
CA LEU A 76 -6.00 -22.56 -24.03
C LEU A 76 -5.59 -22.32 -22.58
N GLU A 77 -6.55 -22.45 -21.66
CA GLU A 77 -6.33 -22.29 -20.21
C GLU A 77 -5.23 -23.20 -19.66
N SER A 78 -5.11 -24.43 -20.18
CA SER A 78 -4.05 -25.37 -19.82
C SER A 78 -2.63 -24.86 -20.09
N ARG A 79 -2.48 -23.81 -20.93
CA ARG A 79 -1.19 -23.19 -21.24
C ARG A 79 -0.89 -21.96 -20.37
N HIS A 80 -1.87 -21.41 -19.67
CA HIS A 80 -1.72 -20.13 -18.95
C HIS A 80 -0.59 -20.19 -17.93
N GLN A 81 -0.57 -21.23 -17.10
CA GLN A 81 0.46 -21.40 -16.08
C GLN A 81 1.87 -21.52 -16.68
N ALA A 82 2.02 -22.34 -17.73
CA ALA A 82 3.31 -22.52 -18.40
C ALA A 82 3.84 -21.22 -19.01
N GLU A 83 2.97 -20.40 -19.61
CA GLU A 83 3.34 -19.09 -20.17
C GLU A 83 3.74 -18.08 -19.08
N LEU A 84 3.08 -18.12 -17.92
CA LEU A 84 3.42 -17.24 -16.78
C LEU A 84 4.75 -17.66 -16.14
N LEU A 85 4.98 -18.95 -15.95
CA LEU A 85 6.26 -19.49 -15.46
C LEU A 85 7.41 -19.15 -16.42
N LYS A 86 7.18 -19.25 -17.73
CA LYS A 86 8.17 -18.80 -18.73
C LYS A 86 8.49 -17.32 -18.57
N PHE A 87 7.50 -16.47 -18.32
CA PHE A 87 7.73 -15.05 -18.04
C PHE A 87 8.56 -14.81 -16.78
N PHE A 88 8.26 -15.51 -15.67
CA PHE A 88 9.04 -15.39 -14.44
C PHE A 88 10.51 -15.77 -14.64
N ARG A 89 10.77 -16.86 -15.36
CA ARG A 89 12.13 -17.34 -15.62
C ARG A 89 12.91 -16.40 -16.55
N THR A 90 12.28 -15.93 -17.62
CA THR A 90 12.99 -15.25 -18.72
C THR A 90 12.97 -13.74 -18.66
N GLN A 91 11.94 -13.13 -18.07
CA GLN A 91 11.75 -11.67 -18.08
C GLN A 91 11.85 -11.04 -16.69
N LEU A 92 11.60 -11.84 -15.64
CA LEU A 92 11.84 -11.42 -14.26
C LEU A 92 13.11 -12.03 -13.67
N GLU A 93 13.75 -12.95 -14.40
CA GLU A 93 14.99 -13.62 -13.98
C GLU A 93 14.89 -14.25 -12.58
N MET A 94 13.68 -14.67 -12.17
CA MET A 94 13.43 -15.18 -10.81
C MET A 94 13.99 -16.60 -10.59
N ALA A 95 14.40 -17.29 -11.66
CA ALA A 95 14.92 -18.65 -11.57
C ALA A 95 16.25 -18.74 -10.79
N SER A 96 16.99 -17.63 -10.67
CA SER A 96 18.23 -17.58 -9.87
C SER A 96 17.96 -17.40 -8.37
N PHE A 97 16.75 -17.02 -7.98
CA PHE A 97 16.42 -16.63 -6.59
C PHE A 97 15.34 -17.50 -5.95
N ALA A 98 14.43 -18.08 -6.74
CA ALA A 98 13.33 -18.89 -6.25
C ALA A 98 13.39 -20.32 -6.80
N ASN A 99 13.12 -21.30 -5.93
CA ASN A 99 12.95 -22.70 -6.35
C ASN A 99 11.67 -22.88 -7.18
N GLU A 100 11.56 -24.00 -7.89
CA GLU A 100 10.44 -24.28 -8.80
C GLU A 100 9.07 -24.26 -8.09
N ARG A 101 8.99 -24.82 -6.89
CA ARG A 101 7.76 -24.82 -6.08
C ARG A 101 7.31 -23.39 -5.73
N ASN A 102 8.24 -22.49 -5.44
CA ASN A 102 7.95 -21.09 -5.14
C ASN A 102 7.47 -20.35 -6.40
N LEU A 103 8.01 -20.66 -7.58
CA LEU A 103 7.56 -20.11 -8.86
C LEU A 103 6.16 -20.61 -9.25
N GLU A 104 5.88 -21.90 -9.06
CA GLU A 104 4.55 -22.47 -9.25
C GLU A 104 3.53 -21.80 -8.34
N ARG A 105 3.85 -21.66 -7.04
CA ARG A 105 2.97 -20.98 -6.09
C ARG A 105 2.76 -19.51 -6.45
N LEU A 106 3.83 -18.82 -6.85
CA LEU A 106 3.77 -17.43 -7.33
C LEU A 106 2.82 -17.30 -8.53
N SER A 107 2.82 -18.27 -9.45
CA SER A 107 1.97 -18.23 -10.65
C SER A 107 0.48 -18.30 -10.28
N ILE A 108 0.13 -19.17 -9.32
CA ILE A 108 -1.24 -19.32 -8.81
C ILE A 108 -1.70 -18.01 -8.16
N LEU A 109 -0.89 -17.47 -7.24
CA LEU A 109 -1.21 -16.22 -6.55
C LEU A 109 -1.33 -15.03 -7.50
N ALA A 110 -0.50 -14.97 -8.55
CA ALA A 110 -0.57 -13.93 -9.56
C ALA A 110 -1.88 -13.96 -10.36
N PHE A 111 -2.37 -15.15 -10.71
CA PHE A 111 -3.67 -15.30 -11.36
C PHE A 111 -4.82 -14.95 -10.41
N GLU A 112 -4.81 -15.43 -9.17
CA GLU A 112 -5.82 -15.07 -8.17
C GLU A 112 -5.90 -13.54 -7.96
N ALA A 113 -4.75 -12.87 -7.84
CA ALA A 113 -4.70 -11.43 -7.71
C ALA A 113 -5.19 -10.71 -8.97
N ALA A 114 -4.83 -11.19 -10.16
CA ALA A 114 -5.31 -10.63 -11.43
C ALA A 114 -6.83 -10.73 -11.57
N ASP A 115 -7.42 -11.83 -11.13
CA ASP A 115 -8.86 -12.08 -11.18
C ASP A 115 -9.64 -11.17 -10.27
N ASN A 116 -9.09 -10.84 -9.12
CA ASN A 116 -9.74 -9.95 -8.17
C ASN A 116 -9.43 -8.47 -8.41
N SER A 117 -8.48 -8.18 -9.30
CA SER A 117 -8.09 -6.81 -9.60
C SER A 117 -9.13 -6.07 -10.45
N GLY A 118 -9.45 -4.82 -10.09
CA GLY A 118 -10.35 -3.94 -10.84
C GLY A 118 -11.84 -4.31 -10.77
N LYS A 119 -12.22 -5.27 -9.90
CA LYS A 119 -13.62 -5.64 -9.71
C LYS A 119 -14.41 -4.51 -9.02
N LYS A 120 -15.65 -4.31 -9.46
CA LYS A 120 -16.57 -3.36 -8.82
C LYS A 120 -17.00 -3.88 -7.45
N ILE A 121 -17.15 -2.98 -6.48
CA ILE A 121 -17.72 -3.30 -5.17
C ILE A 121 -19.22 -3.55 -5.31
N SER A 122 -19.67 -4.74 -4.91
CA SER A 122 -21.08 -5.14 -4.97
C SER A 122 -21.96 -4.31 -4.03
N ARG A 123 -23.28 -4.25 -4.31
CA ARG A 123 -24.23 -3.54 -3.43
C ARG A 123 -24.31 -4.17 -2.03
N SER A 124 -24.24 -5.50 -1.93
CA SER A 124 -24.25 -6.20 -0.65
C SER A 124 -23.00 -5.88 0.16
N THR A 125 -21.81 -5.91 -0.46
CA THR A 125 -20.55 -5.54 0.22
C THR A 125 -20.59 -4.10 0.73
N LYS A 126 -21.07 -3.15 -0.08
CA LYS A 126 -21.26 -1.74 0.36
C LYS A 126 -22.19 -1.66 1.57
N LYS A 127 -23.29 -2.42 1.56
CA LYS A 127 -24.23 -2.47 2.68
C LYS A 127 -23.57 -3.04 3.95
N PHE A 128 -22.75 -4.08 3.85
CA PHE A 128 -22.01 -4.63 4.99
C PHE A 128 -21.04 -3.60 5.59
N VAL A 129 -20.19 -2.97 4.76
CA VAL A 129 -19.22 -1.96 5.22
C VAL A 129 -19.91 -0.74 5.85
N ARG A 130 -21.04 -0.30 5.27
CA ARG A 130 -21.84 0.82 5.80
C ARG A 130 -22.59 0.45 7.09
N GLY A 131 -22.99 -0.81 7.23
CA GLY A 131 -23.98 -1.21 8.23
C GLY A 131 -25.28 -0.41 8.09
N GLU A 132 -25.86 -0.06 9.25
CA GLU A 132 -27.12 0.68 9.36
C GLU A 132 -26.95 2.21 9.42
N LYS A 133 -25.72 2.71 9.48
CA LYS A 133 -25.44 4.15 9.63
C LYS A 133 -25.47 4.87 8.28
N GLU A 134 -26.17 6.00 8.22
CA GLU A 134 -26.14 6.90 7.05
C GLU A 134 -24.95 7.87 7.07
N VAL A 135 -24.35 8.10 8.24
CA VAL A 135 -23.22 9.02 8.44
C VAL A 135 -22.03 8.24 9.00
N HIS A 136 -20.85 8.46 8.41
CA HIS A 136 -19.59 7.84 8.78
C HIS A 136 -18.48 8.90 8.85
N ASP A 137 -17.37 8.56 9.49
CA ASP A 137 -16.16 9.37 9.42
C ASP A 137 -15.19 8.75 8.41
N CYS A 138 -14.55 9.58 7.59
CA CYS A 138 -13.50 9.13 6.69
C CYS A 138 -12.34 8.54 7.49
N TYR A 139 -11.99 7.27 7.26
CA TYR A 139 -10.94 6.58 8.04
C TYR A 139 -9.55 7.24 7.91
N ILE A 140 -9.34 8.07 6.88
CA ILE A 140 -8.07 8.76 6.63
C ILE A 140 -8.03 10.10 7.35
N CYS A 141 -9.07 10.93 7.23
CA CYS A 141 -9.02 12.33 7.68
C CYS A 141 -10.14 12.75 8.64
N GLY A 142 -10.99 11.81 9.08
CA GLY A 142 -12.04 12.02 10.06
C GLY A 142 -13.18 12.95 9.63
N LYS A 143 -13.17 13.43 8.38
CA LYS A 143 -14.27 14.24 7.84
C LYS A 143 -15.53 13.38 7.79
N ARG A 144 -16.65 13.90 8.33
CA ARG A 144 -17.96 13.28 8.21
C ARG A 144 -18.37 13.15 6.75
N VAL A 145 -18.86 11.98 6.40
CA VAL A 145 -19.37 11.62 5.07
C VAL A 145 -20.75 10.99 5.20
N VAL A 146 -21.60 11.24 4.21
CA VAL A 146 -23.01 10.89 4.20
C VAL A 146 -23.30 10.00 3.00
N HIS A 147 -23.99 8.89 3.25
CA HIS A 147 -24.44 7.97 2.22
C HIS A 147 -25.49 8.64 1.31
N ASN A 148 -25.38 8.43 0.00
CA ASN A 148 -26.26 9.04 -1.02
C ASN A 148 -26.36 10.58 -0.97
N SER A 149 -25.33 11.27 -0.49
CA SER A 149 -25.27 12.73 -0.62
C SER A 149 -24.99 13.16 -2.06
N ASP A 150 -25.66 14.23 -2.51
CA ASP A 150 -25.40 14.89 -3.79
C ASP A 150 -24.14 15.78 -3.74
N ASP A 151 -23.67 16.15 -2.54
CA ASP A 151 -22.45 16.91 -2.37
C ASP A 151 -21.22 15.98 -2.42
N LEU A 152 -20.45 16.11 -3.50
CA LEU A 152 -19.23 15.33 -3.75
C LEU A 152 -18.17 15.48 -2.65
N GLU A 153 -18.19 16.57 -1.88
CA GLU A 153 -17.23 16.79 -0.80
C GLU A 153 -17.54 15.96 0.46
N VAL A 154 -18.80 15.55 0.64
CA VAL A 154 -19.25 14.77 1.79
C VAL A 154 -19.85 13.42 1.41
N VAL A 155 -19.95 13.08 0.12
CA VAL A 155 -20.46 11.77 -0.29
C VAL A 155 -19.57 10.64 0.22
N LEU A 156 -20.19 9.63 0.81
CA LEU A 156 -19.54 8.40 1.25
C LEU A 156 -18.96 7.64 0.04
N LYS A 157 -17.65 7.42 0.05
CA LYS A 157 -16.96 6.45 -0.80
C LYS A 157 -16.56 5.22 0.02
N TYR A 158 -16.39 4.11 -0.67
CA TYR A 158 -15.90 2.86 -0.08
C TYR A 158 -14.52 2.62 -0.67
N GLU A 159 -13.51 2.86 0.15
CA GLU A 159 -12.13 2.85 -0.31
C GLU A 159 -11.47 1.51 -0.02
N HIS A 160 -10.74 1.00 -1.01
CA HIS A 160 -9.92 -0.19 -0.85
C HIS A 160 -8.64 0.16 -0.09
N ILE A 161 -8.40 -0.50 1.04
CA ILE A 161 -7.16 -0.31 1.83
C ILE A 161 -5.96 -0.80 1.00
N TRP A 162 -6.07 -2.01 0.46
CA TRP A 162 -5.22 -2.54 -0.60
C TRP A 162 -5.88 -2.25 -1.96
N PRO A 163 -5.26 -1.44 -2.86
CA PRO A 163 -5.89 -0.98 -4.08
C PRO A 163 -6.41 -2.09 -5.00
N SER A 164 -7.58 -1.87 -5.57
CA SER A 164 -8.21 -2.80 -6.50
C SER A 164 -7.33 -3.08 -7.73
N ALA A 165 -6.54 -2.12 -8.22
CA ALA A 165 -5.64 -2.35 -9.36
C ALA A 165 -4.55 -3.40 -9.10
N TYR A 166 -4.25 -3.70 -7.83
CA TYR A 166 -3.16 -4.58 -7.40
C TYR A 166 -3.65 -5.81 -6.62
N GLY A 167 -4.83 -6.32 -6.94
CA GLY A 167 -5.40 -7.51 -6.29
C GLY A 167 -6.15 -7.19 -5.01
N GLY A 168 -6.61 -5.95 -4.85
CA GLY A 168 -7.48 -5.54 -3.77
C GLY A 168 -8.88 -6.10 -3.94
N ASP A 169 -9.13 -7.25 -3.30
CA ASP A 169 -10.44 -7.91 -3.32
C ASP A 169 -11.54 -6.96 -2.82
N SER A 170 -12.70 -6.96 -3.48
CA SER A 170 -13.86 -6.14 -3.09
C SER A 170 -14.69 -6.81 -1.99
N ILE A 171 -14.03 -7.05 -0.86
CA ILE A 171 -14.57 -7.69 0.35
C ILE A 171 -14.63 -6.69 1.51
N GLU A 172 -15.42 -6.99 2.54
CA GLU A 172 -15.58 -6.10 3.69
C GLU A 172 -14.24 -5.82 4.40
N GLU A 173 -13.38 -6.82 4.49
CA GLU A 173 -12.08 -6.81 5.17
C GLU A 173 -11.06 -5.89 4.48
N ASN A 174 -11.32 -5.47 3.24
CA ASN A 174 -10.45 -4.57 2.48
C ASN A 174 -11.08 -3.19 2.27
N LEU A 175 -12.24 -2.91 2.86
CA LEU A 175 -13.00 -1.69 2.59
C LEU A 175 -13.24 -0.87 3.87
N LEU A 176 -13.04 0.45 3.74
CA LEU A 176 -13.37 1.43 4.78
C LEU A 176 -14.09 2.67 4.20
N PRO A 177 -14.94 3.34 5.00
CA PRO A 177 -15.56 4.62 4.64
C PRO A 177 -14.53 5.71 4.39
N SER A 178 -14.63 6.43 3.28
CA SER A 178 -13.77 7.58 3.00
C SER A 178 -14.53 8.73 2.35
N CYS A 179 -13.98 9.95 2.46
CA CYS A 179 -14.43 11.08 1.64
C CYS A 179 -13.83 11.01 0.23
N ASN A 180 -14.49 11.67 -0.72
CA ASN A 180 -14.05 11.70 -2.12
C ASN A 180 -12.60 12.19 -2.27
N LYS A 181 -12.25 13.28 -1.57
CA LYS A 181 -10.91 13.88 -1.64
C LYS A 181 -9.79 12.96 -1.15
N CYS A 182 -10.02 12.16 -0.11
CA CYS A 182 -9.02 11.18 0.34
C CYS A 182 -8.94 9.99 -0.62
N ASN A 183 -10.09 9.49 -1.08
CA ASN A 183 -10.18 8.40 -2.04
C ASN A 183 -9.41 8.73 -3.34
N GLU A 184 -9.67 9.90 -3.92
CA GLU A 184 -8.99 10.36 -5.15
C GLU A 184 -7.50 10.65 -4.96
N LYS A 185 -7.07 11.11 -3.77
CA LYS A 185 -5.65 11.40 -3.52
C LYS A 185 -4.84 10.16 -3.16
N LYS A 186 -5.46 9.17 -2.53
CA LYS A 186 -4.86 7.84 -2.36
C LYS A 186 -4.78 7.17 -3.72
N ASP A 187 -5.87 7.13 -4.49
CA ASP A 187 -5.91 6.48 -5.79
C ASP A 187 -5.41 5.02 -5.67
N ASP A 188 -4.63 4.55 -6.63
CA ASP A 188 -3.98 3.24 -6.62
C ASP A 188 -2.70 3.17 -5.73
N MET A 189 -2.49 4.11 -4.81
CA MET A 189 -1.36 4.06 -3.86
C MET A 189 -1.40 2.78 -3.04
N LEU A 190 -0.39 1.93 -3.22
CA LEU A 190 -0.26 0.68 -2.50
C LEU A 190 0.58 0.85 -1.25
N LEU A 191 1.76 1.44 -1.37
CA LEU A 191 2.66 1.61 -0.24
C LEU A 191 2.98 3.09 -0.05
N TRP A 192 3.61 3.43 1.07
CA TRP A 192 4.04 4.81 1.31
C TRP A 192 5.15 5.27 0.34
N GLN A 193 5.86 4.32 -0.27
CA GLN A 193 6.84 4.57 -1.33
C GLN A 193 6.24 5.29 -2.55
N ASP A 194 4.95 5.11 -2.84
CA ASP A 194 4.23 5.79 -3.93
C ASP A 194 3.91 7.27 -3.62
N GLY A 195 4.20 7.69 -2.39
CA GLY A 195 3.99 9.05 -1.88
C GLY A 195 4.98 10.08 -2.39
N HIS A 196 5.97 9.67 -3.19
CA HIS A 196 7.12 10.49 -3.59
C HIS A 196 7.86 11.01 -2.35
N VAL A 197 8.46 10.11 -1.57
CA VAL A 197 9.08 10.41 -0.26
C VAL A 197 10.21 11.44 -0.32
N HIS A 198 10.71 11.74 -1.51
CA HIS A 198 11.71 12.78 -1.80
C HIS A 198 11.09 14.10 -2.29
N SER A 199 9.76 14.28 -2.20
CA SER A 199 9.08 15.45 -2.75
C SER A 199 9.32 16.74 -1.97
N PHE A 200 9.86 16.64 -0.74
CA PHE A 200 10.22 17.77 0.09
C PHE A 200 11.41 17.43 1.01
N ILE A 201 12.22 18.45 1.29
CA ILE A 201 13.18 18.49 2.40
C ILE A 201 13.10 19.93 2.90
N LEU A 202 12.61 20.13 4.11
CA LEU A 202 12.51 21.45 4.75
C LEU A 202 13.64 21.62 5.76
N ARG A 203 13.91 22.85 6.14
CA ARG A 203 14.86 23.18 7.21
C ARG A 203 14.39 22.64 8.58
N PRO A 204 15.26 22.48 9.60
CA PRO A 204 14.89 21.95 10.91
C PRO A 204 13.79 22.73 11.67
N ASP A 205 13.63 24.03 11.39
CA ASP A 205 12.50 24.85 11.87
C ASP A 205 11.68 25.42 10.69
N PRO A 206 10.84 24.60 10.03
CA PRO A 206 10.11 25.06 8.85
C PRO A 206 9.12 26.16 9.21
N SER A 207 9.06 27.18 8.36
CA SER A 207 8.00 28.18 8.43
C SER A 207 6.61 27.55 8.19
N GLU A 208 5.55 28.23 8.61
CA GLU A 208 4.16 27.79 8.37
C GLU A 208 3.89 27.55 6.87
N GLN A 209 4.51 28.35 6.00
CA GLN A 209 4.38 28.22 4.55
C GLN A 209 5.08 26.96 4.01
N GLU A 210 6.24 26.59 4.59
CA GLU A 210 6.92 25.34 4.27
C GLU A 210 6.09 24.13 4.72
N TRP A 211 5.50 24.17 5.91
CA TRP A 211 4.57 23.12 6.36
C TRP A 211 3.35 22.96 5.44
N LYS A 212 2.80 24.06 4.92
CA LYS A 212 1.71 24.05 3.94
C LYS A 212 2.11 23.43 2.59
N SER A 213 3.41 23.36 2.28
CA SER A 213 3.89 22.76 1.03
C SER A 213 3.77 21.21 1.02
N ILE A 214 3.73 20.58 2.19
CA ILE A 214 3.52 19.12 2.32
C ILE A 214 2.09 18.79 1.88
N LYS A 215 1.96 18.15 0.71
CA LYS A 215 0.66 17.92 0.11
C LYS A 215 -0.05 16.76 0.81
N ARG A 216 -1.36 16.64 0.52
CA ARG A 216 -2.21 15.61 1.12
C ARG A 216 -1.74 14.18 0.80
N ARG A 217 -1.11 13.96 -0.36
CA ARG A 217 -0.66 12.63 -0.79
C ARG A 217 0.47 12.12 0.11
N GLU A 218 1.41 12.97 0.47
CA GLU A 218 2.50 12.68 1.41
C GLU A 218 1.95 12.36 2.80
N LYS A 219 0.94 13.12 3.25
CA LYS A 219 0.25 12.86 4.53
C LYS A 219 -0.47 11.50 4.54
N ILE A 220 -1.19 11.16 3.46
CA ILE A 220 -1.82 9.85 3.28
C ILE A 220 -0.75 8.75 3.27
N SER A 221 0.40 8.99 2.63
CA SER A 221 1.50 8.02 2.59
C SER A 221 2.07 7.76 3.99
N LYS A 222 2.22 8.79 4.82
CA LYS A 222 2.63 8.64 6.23
C LYS A 222 1.60 7.84 7.05
N HIS A 223 0.31 8.08 6.84
CA HIS A 223 -0.75 7.29 7.46
C HIS A 223 -0.70 5.82 7.03
N ARG A 224 -0.49 5.55 5.74
CA ARG A 224 -0.26 4.17 5.25
C ARG A 224 0.97 3.53 5.88
N TRP A 225 2.07 4.26 6.01
CA TRP A 225 3.27 3.76 6.68
C TRP A 225 2.96 3.31 8.11
N ARG A 226 2.22 4.12 8.88
CA ARG A 226 1.75 3.76 10.22
C ARG A 226 0.87 2.50 10.20
N ILE A 227 -0.08 2.39 9.25
CA ILE A 227 -0.96 1.22 9.10
C ILE A 227 -0.14 -0.05 8.89
N PHE A 228 0.78 -0.04 7.94
CA PHE A 228 1.62 -1.20 7.67
C PHE A 228 2.51 -1.56 8.86
N LYS A 229 3.14 -0.55 9.49
CA LYS A 229 3.97 -0.75 10.68
C LYS A 229 3.16 -1.41 11.81
N LEU A 230 2.01 -0.86 12.17
CA LEU A 230 1.16 -1.42 13.23
C LEU A 230 0.64 -2.82 12.87
N ALA A 231 0.18 -3.02 11.63
CA ALA A 231 -0.31 -4.31 11.17
C ALA A 231 0.77 -5.39 11.24
N ASN A 232 2.01 -5.02 10.92
CA ASN A 232 3.17 -5.89 11.02
C ASN A 232 3.54 -6.19 12.49
N ASP A 233 3.60 -5.16 13.33
CA ASP A 233 4.03 -5.28 14.72
C ASP A 233 3.05 -6.09 15.57
N LYS A 234 1.75 -6.07 15.21
CA LYS A 234 0.69 -6.80 15.90
C LYS A 234 0.13 -8.01 15.13
N GLU A 235 0.74 -8.35 14.00
CA GLU A 235 0.32 -9.47 13.14
C GLU A 235 -1.18 -9.46 12.77
N MET A 236 -1.73 -8.27 12.51
CA MET A 236 -3.14 -8.05 12.21
C MET A 236 -3.35 -7.65 10.75
N SER A 237 -4.61 -7.59 10.30
CA SER A 237 -4.95 -7.13 8.95
C SER A 237 -4.74 -5.61 8.82
N LEU A 238 -4.59 -5.13 7.58
CA LEU A 238 -4.47 -3.69 7.32
C LEU A 238 -5.73 -2.91 7.74
N LYS A 239 -6.91 -3.55 7.71
CA LYS A 239 -8.17 -2.93 8.17
C LYS A 239 -8.19 -2.73 9.67
N GLU A 240 -7.81 -3.76 10.43
CA GLU A 240 -7.71 -3.68 11.90
C GLU A 240 -6.73 -2.57 12.29
N ALA A 241 -5.55 -2.53 11.67
CA ALA A 241 -4.57 -1.49 11.93
C ALA A 241 -5.05 -0.08 11.53
N ALA A 242 -5.74 0.06 10.40
CA ALA A 242 -6.31 1.34 9.98
C ALA A 242 -7.40 1.86 10.93
N ILE A 243 -8.22 0.97 11.47
CA ILE A 243 -9.22 1.31 12.49
C ILE A 243 -8.53 1.73 13.79
N GLU A 244 -7.49 0.99 14.22
CA GLU A 244 -6.80 1.27 15.48
C GLU A 244 -6.02 2.59 15.45
N ILE A 245 -5.34 2.89 14.34
CA ILE A 245 -4.64 4.18 14.15
C ILE A 245 -5.63 5.33 14.08
N GLY A 246 -6.79 5.08 13.50
CA GLY A 246 -7.80 6.10 13.25
C GLY A 246 -7.36 7.14 12.22
N PRO A 247 -8.17 8.19 12.02
CA PRO A 247 -7.86 9.25 11.08
C PRO A 247 -6.81 10.24 11.61
N PHE A 248 -6.16 10.98 10.72
CA PHE A 248 -5.22 12.04 11.06
C PHE A 248 -5.76 13.44 10.73
N ASN A 249 -5.25 14.43 11.45
CA ASN A 249 -5.56 15.82 11.17
C ASN A 249 -4.78 16.30 9.94
N VAL A 250 -5.49 16.65 8.87
CA VAL A 250 -4.90 17.10 7.59
C VAL A 250 -4.37 18.54 7.65
N ASP A 251 -4.67 19.28 8.71
CA ASP A 251 -4.25 20.67 8.89
C ASP A 251 -2.72 20.78 9.08
N PRO A 252 -2.05 21.80 8.50
CA PRO A 252 -0.63 22.04 8.72
C PRO A 252 -0.24 22.18 10.19
N SER A 253 -1.11 22.72 11.05
CA SER A 253 -0.85 22.86 12.49
C SER A 253 -0.74 21.54 13.26
N ALA A 254 -1.16 20.44 12.64
CA ALA A 254 -1.02 19.09 13.19
C ALA A 254 0.29 18.39 12.78
N LEU A 255 1.07 19.00 11.90
CA LEU A 255 2.37 18.50 11.47
C LEU A 255 3.44 18.88 12.49
N TYR A 256 4.41 17.99 12.69
CA TYR A 256 5.55 18.24 13.55
C TYR A 256 6.78 17.46 13.08
N ALA A 257 7.97 17.92 13.46
CA ALA A 257 9.22 17.19 13.29
C ALA A 257 9.40 16.20 14.46
N VAL A 258 9.88 14.98 14.18
CA VAL A 258 10.19 13.98 15.21
C VAL A 258 11.50 14.34 15.91
N ASP A 259 12.48 14.79 15.14
CA ASP A 259 13.73 15.40 15.58
C ASP A 259 13.77 16.86 15.09
N GLU A 260 13.69 17.81 16.01
CA GLU A 260 13.65 19.25 15.73
C GLU A 260 15.01 19.81 15.26
N GLU A 261 16.11 19.08 15.47
CA GLU A 261 17.45 19.50 15.06
C GLU A 261 17.81 19.04 13.64
N ASP A 262 17.05 18.08 13.08
CA ASP A 262 17.25 17.55 11.73
C ASP A 262 16.27 18.19 10.73
N SER A 263 16.64 18.17 9.46
CA SER A 263 15.77 18.56 8.35
C SER A 263 14.45 17.78 8.36
N VAL A 264 13.36 18.46 7.99
CA VAL A 264 12.05 17.82 7.90
C VAL A 264 11.90 17.19 6.53
N ASP A 265 12.07 15.88 6.47
CA ASP A 265 11.82 15.03 5.31
C ASP A 265 10.66 14.04 5.60
N PHE A 266 10.38 13.09 4.69
CA PHE A 266 9.33 12.10 4.88
C PHE A 266 9.50 11.23 6.15
N PHE A 267 10.75 10.99 6.56
CA PHE A 267 11.09 10.14 7.69
C PHE A 267 11.06 10.90 9.01
N ASN A 268 11.37 12.19 8.99
CA ASN A 268 11.42 13.05 10.15
C ASN A 268 10.16 13.91 10.38
N PHE A 269 9.19 13.98 9.44
CA PHE A 269 7.89 14.58 9.74
C PHE A 269 6.90 13.57 10.31
N ASP A 270 5.94 14.03 11.09
CA ASP A 270 4.80 13.23 11.49
C ASP A 270 3.52 14.06 11.70
N ILE A 271 2.39 13.37 11.93
CA ILE A 271 1.06 13.99 11.98
C ILE A 271 0.32 13.58 13.25
N ARG A 272 -0.24 14.55 13.97
CA ARG A 272 -1.09 14.26 15.14
C ARG A 272 -2.40 13.56 14.73
N GLY A 273 -2.84 12.62 15.56
CA GLY A 273 -4.18 12.03 15.44
C GLY A 273 -5.27 13.10 15.62
N LEU A 274 -6.49 12.77 15.19
CA LEU A 274 -7.67 13.59 15.51
C LEU A 274 -8.16 13.38 16.94
#